data_AF-A0AAN6RF18-F1
#
_entry.id   AF-A0AAN6RF18-F1
#
_cell.length_a   1.000
_cell.length_b   1.000
_cell.length_c   1.000
_cell.angle_alpha   90.00
_cell.angle_beta   90.00
_cell.angle_gamma   90.00
#
_symmetry.space_group_name_H-M   'P 1'
#
loop_
_entity.id
_entity.type
_entity.pdbx_description
1 polymer ?
#
loop_
_entity_poly.entity_id
_entity_poly.type
_entity_poly.pdbx_seq_one_letter_code
_entity_poly.pdbx_strand_id
1 'polypeptide(L)'
;MLRRTRCLRTHDIAGAKRYTTQGFSNTSRRSGYDDTIHNLKIGAHTRVIFQGFTGKQATANAQESLAWGTNIVGGTNPKKAGTSHLGLPVVGTVREAMKELKPDATGIYVAAHQAAAAIEEAIEAEVPLIVAVAEHIPLHEIMRVFEHDEDTEAIIIVGELGGTSEEEAADWIRDYRKRVRDPKPIAAVVGGFQAAPGRIMGHAGAWTGLGEGTAEEKYKALESAGVTMVDHPAKFGEVMKEVLANSGRNVKKIERSAAQAQQRRSYHTTSRFSRRSNTVFSQQVRSLHINAQQSADLLKSYNIEISPPPSTTPESNHFLGITVDRTARSPCIIAAPTALESQLPHRVRRFPFDYRSGPSPKPSPPPYPTSNSTPHPPPPKRKPPPSSPPSGRSTVKKKPSPPPSPFLSPTTTPPSPSTTPTSSSTTQPSHPQTATPPSTPSATPHL
;
A
#
# COMPACT_ATOMS: atom_id res chain seq x y z
N MET A 1 27.05 -33.07 12.13
CA MET A 1 28.03 -32.32 12.94
C MET A 1 27.35 -31.10 13.56
N LEU A 2 26.55 -31.32 14.60
CA LEU A 2 26.03 -30.27 15.48
C LEU A 2 26.95 -30.22 16.70
N ARG A 3 27.69 -29.12 16.89
CA ARG A 3 28.41 -28.89 18.15
C ARG A 3 27.44 -28.31 19.18
N ARG A 4 26.97 -29.18 20.07
CA ARG A 4 26.40 -28.83 21.37
C ARG A 4 27.49 -28.18 22.21
N THR A 5 27.37 -26.89 22.50
CA THR A 5 28.23 -26.20 23.47
C THR A 5 27.60 -26.24 24.86
N ARG A 6 28.46 -26.51 25.84
CA ARG A 6 28.19 -26.94 27.21
C ARG A 6 27.52 -25.87 28.07
N CYS A 7 26.61 -26.35 28.91
CA CYS A 7 26.23 -25.73 30.18
C CYS A 7 27.48 -25.54 31.05
N LEU A 8 27.73 -24.30 31.49
CA LEU A 8 28.76 -23.95 32.48
C LEU A 8 28.10 -23.59 33.81
N ARG A 9 28.64 -24.20 34.86
CA ARG A 9 28.24 -24.09 36.26
C ARG A 9 28.43 -22.67 36.79
N THR A 10 27.56 -22.32 37.72
CA THR A 10 27.58 -21.15 38.59
C THR A 10 28.87 -21.07 39.41
N HIS A 11 29.44 -19.87 39.50
CA HIS A 11 30.32 -19.48 40.59
C HIS A 11 29.66 -18.31 41.31
N ASP A 12 29.39 -18.51 42.59
CA ASP A 12 28.96 -17.49 43.53
C ASP A 12 30.07 -16.44 43.69
N ILE A 13 29.75 -15.19 43.33
CA ILE A 13 30.47 -14.02 43.83
C ILE A 13 29.42 -13.06 44.38
N ALA A 14 29.35 -13.03 45.70
CA ALA A 14 28.61 -12.05 46.48
C ALA A 14 29.18 -10.65 46.21
N GLY A 15 28.43 -9.85 45.47
CA GLY A 15 28.70 -8.44 45.26
C GLY A 15 27.39 -7.73 44.98
N ALA A 16 26.79 -7.15 46.02
CA ALA A 16 25.53 -6.43 45.93
C ALA A 16 25.68 -5.17 45.05
N LYS A 17 25.56 -5.33 43.73
CA LYS A 17 25.25 -4.21 42.83
C LYS A 17 23.78 -3.87 43.01
N ARG A 18 23.51 -2.69 43.53
CA ARG A 18 22.17 -2.08 43.48
C ARG A 18 21.77 -2.02 42.00
N TYR A 19 20.89 -2.94 41.59
CA TYR A 19 20.16 -2.80 40.35
C TYR A 19 19.24 -1.59 40.53
N THR A 20 19.62 -0.46 39.95
CA THR A 20 18.64 0.57 39.61
C THR A 20 17.73 -0.06 38.57
N THR A 21 16.60 -0.59 39.02
CA THR A 21 15.45 -0.83 38.14
C THR A 21 15.07 0.53 37.56
N GLN A 22 15.61 0.83 36.38
CA GLN A 22 15.10 1.87 35.50
C GLN A 22 13.64 1.51 35.23
N GLY A 23 12.72 2.15 35.96
CA GLY A 23 11.29 1.96 35.78
C GLY A 23 10.92 2.30 34.36
N PHE A 24 10.38 1.34 33.62
CA PHE A 24 9.73 1.61 32.35
C PHE A 24 8.56 2.55 32.61
N SER A 25 8.72 3.82 32.25
CA SER A 25 7.69 4.85 32.15
C SER A 25 6.83 5.08 33.42
N ASN A 26 6.97 6.25 34.03
CA ASN A 26 5.96 6.77 34.96
C ASN A 26 4.68 7.11 34.18
N THR A 27 3.88 6.11 33.83
CA THR A 27 2.48 6.35 33.50
C THR A 27 1.76 6.62 34.82
N SER A 28 1.14 7.79 34.92
CA SER A 28 0.23 8.13 36.02
C SER A 28 -0.78 6.98 36.22
N ARG A 29 -1.08 6.62 37.47
CA ARG A 29 -2.09 5.60 37.80
C ARG A 29 -3.40 5.98 37.12
N ARG A 30 -3.80 5.23 36.09
CA ARG A 30 -5.08 5.40 35.39
C ARG A 30 -6.12 4.57 36.13
N SER A 31 -7.22 5.21 36.53
CA SER A 31 -8.36 4.58 37.20
C SER A 31 -9.38 4.04 36.20
N GLY A 32 -9.39 4.52 34.95
CA GLY A 32 -10.28 4.04 33.89
C GLY A 32 -9.87 4.41 32.46
N TYR A 33 -10.63 3.94 31.46
CA TYR A 33 -10.43 4.30 30.05
C TYR A 33 -10.72 5.79 29.80
N ASP A 34 -11.64 6.38 30.56
CA ASP A 34 -11.99 7.80 30.44
C ASP A 34 -10.82 8.72 30.80
N ASP A 35 -9.91 8.26 31.67
CA ASP A 35 -8.65 8.94 31.94
C ASP A 35 -7.74 8.99 30.71
N THR A 36 -8.07 8.32 29.61
CA THR A 36 -7.30 8.42 28.36
C THR A 36 -7.81 9.50 27.41
N ILE A 37 -9.02 10.02 27.65
CA ILE A 37 -9.70 10.98 26.76
C ILE A 37 -8.89 12.26 26.61
N HIS A 38 -8.21 12.74 27.66
CA HIS A 38 -7.35 13.93 27.58
C HIS A 38 -6.13 13.76 26.64
N ASN A 39 -5.80 12.52 26.24
CA ASN A 39 -4.75 12.25 25.26
C ASN A 39 -5.27 12.39 23.81
N LEU A 40 -6.58 12.46 23.60
CA LEU A 40 -7.15 12.78 22.29
C LEU A 40 -6.84 14.23 21.95
N LYS A 41 -6.12 14.43 20.86
CA LYS A 41 -5.78 15.75 20.31
C LYS A 41 -6.88 16.34 19.43
N ILE A 42 -7.93 15.57 19.20
CA ILE A 42 -9.17 15.99 18.55
C ILE A 42 -10.25 16.21 19.62
N GLY A 43 -11.05 17.25 19.47
CA GLY A 43 -12.12 17.58 20.41
C GLY A 43 -13.11 18.59 19.81
N ALA A 44 -14.00 19.13 20.64
CA ALA A 44 -15.05 20.05 20.19
C ALA A 44 -14.53 21.32 19.49
N HIS A 45 -13.27 21.71 19.75
CA HIS A 45 -12.62 22.85 19.09
C HIS A 45 -12.13 22.54 17.67
N THR A 46 -11.91 21.27 17.33
CA THR A 46 -11.33 20.84 16.06
C THR A 46 -12.26 21.21 14.90
N ARG A 47 -11.78 22.08 14.02
CA ARG A 47 -12.52 22.56 12.85
C ARG A 47 -12.39 21.55 11.72
N VAL A 48 -13.49 20.99 11.25
CA VAL A 48 -13.50 19.92 10.25
C VAL A 48 -14.07 20.43 8.93
N ILE A 49 -13.39 20.15 7.81
CA ILE A 49 -13.99 20.24 6.47
C ILE A 49 -14.26 18.86 5.90
N PHE A 50 -15.22 18.77 4.98
CA PHE A 50 -15.49 17.53 4.24
C PHE A 50 -15.08 17.71 2.78
N GLN A 51 -14.24 16.83 2.24
CA GLN A 51 -14.01 16.75 0.79
C GLN A 51 -15.08 15.91 0.13
N GLY A 52 -15.65 16.42 -0.97
CA GLY A 52 -16.85 15.84 -1.57
C GLY A 52 -18.13 16.18 -0.80
N PHE A 53 -18.16 17.33 -0.13
CA PHE A 53 -19.15 17.70 0.89
C PHE A 53 -20.61 17.55 0.47
N THR A 54 -20.93 17.85 -0.79
CA THR A 54 -22.30 17.76 -1.32
C THR A 54 -22.65 16.38 -1.86
N GLY A 55 -21.77 15.38 -1.69
CA GLY A 55 -22.02 13.99 -2.08
C GLY A 55 -23.02 13.34 -1.15
N LYS A 56 -23.71 12.29 -1.62
CA LYS A 56 -24.76 11.61 -0.83
C LYS A 56 -24.23 11.10 0.52
N GLN A 57 -23.10 10.39 0.51
CA GLN A 57 -22.51 9.84 1.74
C GLN A 57 -21.91 10.92 2.63
N ALA A 58 -21.21 11.90 2.04
CA ALA A 58 -20.69 13.05 2.76
C ALA A 58 -21.82 13.82 3.48
N THR A 59 -22.96 14.02 2.82
CA THR A 59 -24.12 14.71 3.38
C THR A 59 -24.70 13.98 4.57
N ALA A 60 -24.95 12.66 4.43
CA ALA A 60 -25.49 11.85 5.51
C ALA A 60 -24.55 11.85 6.73
N ASN A 61 -23.25 11.63 6.50
CA ASN A 61 -22.28 11.63 7.59
C ASN A 61 -22.10 13.02 8.23
N ALA A 62 -22.11 14.10 7.45
CA ALA A 62 -22.01 15.45 7.97
C ALA A 62 -23.22 15.83 8.83
N GLN A 63 -24.43 15.43 8.44
CA GLN A 63 -25.65 15.66 9.21
C GLN A 63 -25.58 14.98 10.59
N GLU A 64 -25.18 13.71 10.64
CA GLU A 64 -25.00 12.96 11.89
C GLU A 64 -23.88 13.58 12.74
N SER A 65 -22.75 13.92 12.11
CA SER A 65 -21.60 14.54 12.79
C SER A 65 -21.95 15.89 13.41
N LEU A 66 -22.73 16.73 12.70
CA LEU A 66 -23.27 17.99 13.23
C LEU A 66 -24.21 17.74 14.41
N ALA A 67 -25.09 16.74 14.31
CA ALA A 67 -26.00 16.37 15.40
C ALA A 67 -25.26 15.90 16.67
N TRP A 68 -24.09 15.27 16.52
CA TRP A 68 -23.20 14.91 17.62
C TRP A 68 -22.32 16.07 18.14
N GLY A 69 -22.39 17.25 17.52
CA GLY A 69 -21.64 18.43 17.94
C GLY A 69 -20.23 18.55 17.33
N THR A 70 -19.96 17.86 16.22
CA THR A 70 -18.72 18.06 15.46
C THR A 70 -18.72 19.46 14.86
N ASN A 71 -17.62 20.19 15.05
CA ASN A 71 -17.45 21.54 14.51
C ASN A 71 -17.08 21.49 13.01
N ILE A 72 -18.06 21.16 12.17
CA ILE A 72 -17.90 21.19 10.72
C ILE A 72 -18.02 22.65 10.26
N VAL A 73 -16.98 23.14 9.56
CA VAL A 73 -16.87 24.54 9.14
C VAL A 73 -17.17 24.76 7.64
N GLY A 74 -17.40 23.68 6.90
CA GLY A 74 -17.72 23.69 5.48
C GLY A 74 -17.14 22.49 4.74
N GLY A 75 -16.94 22.61 3.44
CA GLY A 75 -16.30 21.55 2.68
C GLY A 75 -16.01 21.90 1.22
N THR A 76 -15.41 20.97 0.51
CA THR A 76 -14.98 21.18 -0.88
C THR A 76 -15.90 20.45 -1.87
N ASN A 77 -16.21 21.15 -2.97
CA ASN A 77 -16.73 20.55 -4.19
C ASN A 77 -16.38 21.46 -5.38
N PRO A 78 -15.46 21.05 -6.28
CA PRO A 78 -15.03 21.86 -7.42
C PRO A 78 -16.18 22.33 -8.33
N LYS A 79 -17.25 21.53 -8.44
CA LYS A 79 -18.39 21.83 -9.32
C LYS A 79 -19.45 22.73 -8.67
N LYS A 80 -19.36 22.95 -7.35
CA LYS A 80 -20.35 23.70 -6.57
C LYS A 80 -19.70 24.76 -5.66
N ALA A 81 -18.51 25.24 -6.03
CA ALA A 81 -17.81 26.29 -5.32
C ALA A 81 -18.66 27.58 -5.25
N GLY A 82 -18.58 28.30 -4.13
CA GLY A 82 -19.34 29.52 -3.89
C GLY A 82 -20.80 29.30 -3.45
N THR A 83 -21.22 28.05 -3.28
CA THR A 83 -22.57 27.71 -2.78
C THR A 83 -22.54 27.37 -1.28
N SER A 84 -23.70 27.07 -0.71
CA SER A 84 -23.81 26.50 0.64
C SER A 84 -24.42 25.11 0.60
N HIS A 85 -24.06 24.27 1.57
CA HIS A 85 -24.63 22.96 1.80
C HIS A 85 -24.72 22.71 3.30
N LEU A 86 -25.87 22.23 3.79
CA LEU A 86 -26.17 22.13 5.23
C LEU A 86 -25.98 23.44 6.00
N GLY A 87 -26.20 24.58 5.34
CA GLY A 87 -25.98 25.91 5.92
C GLY A 87 -24.51 26.32 6.06
N LEU A 88 -23.57 25.53 5.52
CA LEU A 88 -22.13 25.76 5.60
C LEU A 88 -21.53 26.03 4.21
N PRO A 89 -20.41 26.77 4.12
CA PRO A 89 -19.81 27.16 2.85
C PRO A 89 -19.23 25.97 2.07
N VAL A 90 -19.36 26.01 0.75
CA VAL A 90 -18.76 25.08 -0.21
C VAL A 90 -17.71 25.84 -1.04
N VAL A 91 -16.45 25.43 -0.92
CA VAL A 91 -15.32 26.00 -1.68
C VAL A 91 -14.84 25.03 -2.77
N GLY A 92 -14.05 25.53 -3.72
CA GLY A 92 -13.64 24.75 -4.88
C GLY A 92 -12.48 23.78 -4.60
N THR A 93 -11.56 24.17 -3.73
CA THR A 93 -10.31 23.43 -3.45
C THR A 93 -10.01 23.37 -1.96
N VAL A 94 -9.17 22.40 -1.53
CA VAL A 94 -8.72 22.31 -0.14
C VAL A 94 -7.85 23.51 0.23
N ARG A 95 -7.05 24.04 -0.70
CA ARG A 95 -6.23 25.25 -0.47
C ARG A 95 -7.09 26.48 -0.14
N GLU A 96 -8.19 26.66 -0.86
CA GLU A 96 -9.17 27.72 -0.57
C GLU A 96 -9.81 27.49 0.82
N ALA A 97 -10.18 26.24 1.13
CA ALA A 97 -10.69 25.88 2.45
C ALA A 97 -9.70 26.22 3.58
N MET A 98 -8.41 25.97 3.39
CA MET A 98 -7.36 26.32 4.36
C MET A 98 -7.27 27.82 4.61
N LYS A 99 -7.43 28.64 3.56
CA LYS A 99 -7.40 30.10 3.66
C LYS A 99 -8.63 30.67 4.36
N GLU A 100 -9.82 30.20 3.98
CA GLU A 100 -11.09 30.80 4.38
C GLU A 100 -11.67 30.14 5.63
N LEU A 101 -11.68 28.81 5.64
CA LEU A 101 -12.35 28.01 6.66
C LEU A 101 -11.39 27.56 7.76
N LYS A 102 -10.08 27.64 7.54
CA LYS A 102 -8.99 27.33 8.49
C LYS A 102 -9.26 26.03 9.28
N PRO A 103 -9.47 24.89 8.60
CA PRO A 103 -9.72 23.62 9.27
C PRO A 103 -8.45 23.06 9.92
N ASP A 104 -8.66 22.30 10.99
CA ASP A 104 -7.65 21.48 11.64
C ASP A 104 -7.65 20.05 11.09
N ALA A 105 -8.76 19.62 10.47
CA ALA A 105 -8.93 18.28 9.93
C ALA A 105 -9.81 18.24 8.67
N THR A 106 -9.62 17.23 7.84
CA THR A 106 -10.45 16.94 6.68
C THR A 106 -10.96 15.50 6.68
N GLY A 107 -12.27 15.33 6.46
CA GLY A 107 -12.90 14.05 6.16
C GLY A 107 -13.09 13.88 4.66
N ILE A 108 -12.48 12.84 4.06
CA ILE A 108 -12.55 12.58 2.62
C ILE A 108 -13.67 11.58 2.32
N TYR A 109 -14.71 12.09 1.66
CA TYR A 109 -15.92 11.35 1.26
C TYR A 109 -16.10 11.34 -0.26
N VAL A 110 -14.99 11.12 -0.99
CA VAL A 110 -14.97 10.94 -2.44
C VAL A 110 -15.00 9.45 -2.81
N ALA A 111 -15.21 9.13 -4.08
CA ALA A 111 -15.16 7.75 -4.54
C ALA A 111 -13.73 7.18 -4.44
N ALA A 112 -13.59 5.85 -4.29
CA ALA A 112 -12.30 5.18 -4.12
C ALA A 112 -11.24 5.56 -5.17
N HIS A 113 -11.62 5.67 -6.44
CA HIS A 113 -10.71 6.05 -7.54
C HIS A 113 -10.22 7.51 -7.47
N GLN A 114 -10.83 8.34 -6.62
CA GLN A 114 -10.46 9.74 -6.39
C GLN A 114 -9.75 9.93 -5.04
N ALA A 115 -9.71 8.91 -4.19
CA ALA A 115 -9.26 9.04 -2.81
C ALA A 115 -7.78 9.40 -2.71
N ALA A 116 -6.90 8.76 -3.50
CA ALA A 116 -5.47 9.08 -3.52
C ALA A 116 -5.22 10.55 -3.87
N ALA A 117 -5.84 11.05 -4.94
CA ALA A 117 -5.73 12.46 -5.34
C ALA A 117 -6.30 13.44 -4.31
N ALA A 118 -7.39 13.08 -3.62
CA ALA A 118 -7.96 13.90 -2.55
C ALA A 118 -7.07 13.93 -1.28
N ILE A 119 -6.33 12.85 -1.02
CA ILE A 119 -5.33 12.81 0.06
C ILE A 119 -4.11 13.66 -0.34
N GLU A 120 -3.59 13.49 -1.57
CA GLU A 120 -2.50 14.31 -2.13
C GLU A 120 -2.86 15.82 -2.05
N GLU A 121 -4.06 16.23 -2.47
CA GLU A 121 -4.51 17.63 -2.38
C GLU A 121 -4.51 18.17 -0.93
N ALA A 122 -4.89 17.33 0.03
CA ALA A 122 -4.89 17.72 1.44
C ALA A 122 -3.49 17.78 2.05
N ILE A 123 -2.58 16.91 1.63
CA ILE A 123 -1.16 16.97 2.00
C ILE A 123 -0.54 18.26 1.45
N GLU A 124 -0.74 18.56 0.16
CA GLU A 124 -0.25 19.78 -0.48
C GLU A 124 -0.81 21.08 0.11
N ALA A 125 -2.00 21.01 0.71
CA ALA A 125 -2.63 22.12 1.42
C ALA A 125 -2.23 22.20 2.91
N GLU A 126 -1.36 21.31 3.37
CA GLU A 126 -0.89 21.22 4.76
C GLU A 126 -2.05 21.05 5.78
N VAL A 127 -3.08 20.26 5.43
CA VAL A 127 -4.16 19.95 6.37
C VAL A 127 -3.60 19.09 7.51
N PRO A 128 -3.70 19.50 8.79
CA PRO A 128 -3.00 18.81 9.88
C PRO A 128 -3.46 17.37 10.12
N LEU A 129 -4.74 17.06 9.89
CA LEU A 129 -5.30 15.71 10.01
C LEU A 129 -6.16 15.36 8.81
N ILE A 130 -5.82 14.25 8.14
CA ILE A 130 -6.56 13.72 7.00
C ILE A 130 -7.19 12.39 7.40
N VAL A 131 -8.52 12.27 7.24
CA VAL A 131 -9.28 11.04 7.48
C VAL A 131 -9.97 10.64 6.18
N ALA A 132 -9.47 9.60 5.52
CA ALA A 132 -10.09 9.04 4.32
C ALA A 132 -10.97 7.85 4.65
N VAL A 133 -12.23 7.90 4.22
CA VAL A 133 -13.25 6.89 4.55
C VAL A 133 -13.53 5.95 3.37
N ALA A 134 -13.01 6.27 2.18
CA ALA A 134 -13.24 5.48 0.99
C ALA A 134 -12.68 4.05 1.15
N GLU A 135 -13.54 3.07 0.92
CA GLU A 135 -13.17 1.65 0.93
C GLU A 135 -12.71 1.20 -0.46
N HIS A 136 -12.01 0.06 -0.52
CA HIS A 136 -11.54 -0.55 -1.76
C HIS A 136 -10.60 0.33 -2.61
N ILE A 137 -9.76 1.11 -1.93
CA ILE A 137 -8.61 1.77 -2.57
C ILE A 137 -7.53 0.70 -2.77
N PRO A 138 -7.02 0.49 -4.00
CA PRO A 138 -5.91 -0.43 -4.23
C PRO A 138 -4.69 -0.06 -3.37
N LEU A 139 -3.99 -1.06 -2.84
CA LEU A 139 -2.86 -0.82 -1.93
C LEU A 139 -1.77 0.04 -2.58
N HIS A 140 -1.44 -0.20 -3.85
CA HIS A 140 -0.42 0.56 -4.58
C HIS A 140 -0.77 2.05 -4.76
N GLU A 141 -2.06 2.42 -4.78
CA GLU A 141 -2.49 3.83 -4.82
C GLU A 141 -2.19 4.54 -3.49
N ILE A 142 -2.34 3.85 -2.35
CA ILE A 142 -1.94 4.39 -1.05
C ILE A 142 -0.42 4.45 -0.92
N MET A 143 0.31 3.49 -1.50
CA MET A 143 1.77 3.56 -1.54
C MET A 143 2.28 4.77 -2.32
N ARG A 144 1.59 5.13 -3.42
CA ARG A 144 1.86 6.37 -4.16
C ARG A 144 1.66 7.62 -3.30
N VAL A 145 0.61 7.68 -2.49
CA VAL A 145 0.39 8.80 -1.55
C VAL A 145 1.57 8.92 -0.58
N PHE A 146 1.99 7.80 0.03
CA PHE A 146 3.14 7.80 0.92
C PHE A 146 4.46 8.11 0.23
N GLU A 147 4.60 7.81 -1.05
CA GLU A 147 5.74 8.26 -1.84
C GLU A 147 5.70 9.77 -2.05
N HIS A 148 4.55 10.32 -2.42
CA HIS A 148 4.34 11.74 -2.70
C HIS A 148 4.61 12.62 -1.48
N ASP A 149 4.22 12.17 -0.28
CA ASP A 149 4.44 12.88 0.97
C ASP A 149 5.92 12.90 1.38
N GLU A 150 6.61 14.02 1.23
CA GLU A 150 8.03 14.17 1.58
C GLU A 150 8.33 13.90 3.07
N ASP A 151 7.34 14.10 3.96
CA ASP A 151 7.48 13.87 5.40
C ASP A 151 7.34 12.40 5.80
N THR A 152 6.91 11.53 4.88
CA THR A 152 6.87 10.08 5.13
C THR A 152 8.29 9.50 5.13
N GLU A 153 8.75 9.11 6.30
CA GLU A 153 10.09 8.53 6.49
C GLU A 153 10.14 7.02 6.20
N ALA A 154 9.02 6.30 6.40
CA ALA A 154 8.93 4.87 6.17
C ALA A 154 7.48 4.40 6.06
N ILE A 155 7.27 3.23 5.44
CA ILE A 155 5.95 2.68 5.14
C ILE A 155 5.78 1.33 5.85
N ILE A 156 4.62 1.12 6.48
CA ILE A 156 4.20 -0.19 7.01
C ILE A 156 3.01 -0.70 6.20
N ILE A 157 3.10 -1.93 5.73
CA ILE A 157 1.99 -2.66 5.09
C ILE A 157 1.46 -3.70 6.07
N VAL A 158 0.15 -3.68 6.32
CA VAL A 158 -0.54 -4.74 7.06
C VAL A 158 -1.49 -5.42 6.09
N GLY A 159 -1.04 -6.52 5.51
CA GLY A 159 -1.79 -7.31 4.55
C GLY A 159 -2.63 -8.40 5.20
N GLU A 160 -3.53 -8.98 4.41
CA GLU A 160 -4.41 -10.07 4.81
C GLU A 160 -4.59 -11.07 3.65
N LEU A 161 -4.99 -12.30 3.98
CA LEU A 161 -5.36 -13.28 2.97
C LEU A 161 -6.54 -12.80 2.09
N GLY A 162 -6.58 -13.27 0.85
CA GLY A 162 -7.66 -12.97 -0.11
C GLY A 162 -7.38 -11.78 -1.04
N GLY A 163 -7.74 -11.91 -2.31
CA GLY A 163 -7.41 -10.93 -3.36
C GLY A 163 -5.92 -10.89 -3.71
N THR A 164 -5.54 -9.91 -4.53
CA THR A 164 -4.21 -9.79 -5.16
C THR A 164 -3.45 -8.50 -4.81
N SER A 165 -3.94 -7.75 -3.82
CA SER A 165 -3.45 -6.39 -3.54
C SER A 165 -1.99 -6.35 -3.09
N GLU A 166 -1.52 -7.35 -2.34
CA GLU A 166 -0.14 -7.48 -1.89
C GLU A 166 0.81 -7.84 -3.04
N GLU A 167 0.37 -8.66 -3.99
CA GLU A 167 1.12 -9.00 -5.19
C GLU A 167 1.26 -7.79 -6.13
N GLU A 168 0.17 -7.05 -6.35
CA GLU A 168 0.19 -5.79 -7.10
C GLU A 168 1.07 -4.74 -6.42
N ALA A 169 1.02 -4.65 -5.09
CA ALA A 169 1.91 -3.79 -4.32
C ALA A 169 3.37 -4.22 -4.48
N ALA A 170 3.67 -5.52 -4.49
CA ALA A 170 5.02 -6.02 -4.72
C ALA A 170 5.55 -5.60 -6.10
N ASP A 171 4.74 -5.67 -7.15
CA ASP A 171 5.12 -5.17 -8.49
C ASP A 171 5.37 -3.66 -8.50
N TRP A 172 4.49 -2.89 -7.85
CA TRP A 172 4.67 -1.46 -7.68
C TRP A 172 5.96 -1.12 -6.91
N ILE A 173 6.27 -1.85 -5.83
CA ILE A 173 7.49 -1.66 -5.03
C ILE A 173 8.74 -1.91 -5.86
N ARG A 174 8.73 -2.94 -6.73
CA ARG A 174 9.85 -3.23 -7.63
C ARG A 174 10.08 -2.07 -8.61
N ASP A 175 9.01 -1.49 -9.15
CA ASP A 175 9.10 -0.30 -10.00
C ASP A 175 9.61 0.92 -9.21
N TYR A 176 9.00 1.21 -8.06
CA TYR A 176 9.38 2.29 -7.15
C TYR A 176 10.88 2.30 -6.84
N ARG A 177 11.43 1.15 -6.47
CA ARG A 177 12.86 1.00 -6.15
C ARG A 177 13.79 1.15 -7.36
N LYS A 178 13.30 0.90 -8.57
CA LYS A 178 14.07 1.13 -9.80
C LYS A 178 14.10 2.61 -10.17
N ARG A 179 12.98 3.32 -9.97
CA ARG A 179 12.82 4.71 -10.41
C ARG A 179 13.22 5.76 -9.38
N VAL A 180 13.25 5.41 -8.09
CA VAL A 180 13.63 6.32 -7.01
C VAL A 180 15.01 5.97 -6.45
N ARG A 181 15.90 6.98 -6.39
CA ARG A 181 17.30 6.81 -5.96
C ARG A 181 17.43 6.42 -4.48
N ASP A 182 16.58 6.99 -3.63
CA ASP A 182 16.55 6.73 -2.19
C ASP A 182 15.11 6.36 -1.77
N PRO A 183 14.69 5.11 -2.06
CA PRO A 183 13.33 4.68 -1.76
C PRO A 183 13.10 4.61 -0.25
N LYS A 184 11.89 5.00 0.16
CA LYS A 184 11.43 4.91 1.55
C LYS A 184 11.47 3.45 2.00
N PRO A 185 12.01 3.14 3.18
CA PRO A 185 12.00 1.80 3.71
C PRO A 185 10.57 1.30 3.94
N ILE A 186 10.37 0.00 3.67
CA ILE A 186 9.05 -0.65 3.77
C ILE A 186 9.18 -1.90 4.61
N ALA A 187 8.29 -2.03 5.60
CA ALA A 187 8.10 -3.26 6.37
C ALA A 187 6.66 -3.77 6.21
N ALA A 188 6.45 -5.08 6.31
CA ALA A 188 5.12 -5.66 6.16
C ALA A 188 4.85 -6.86 7.06
N VAL A 189 3.58 -7.08 7.37
CA VAL A 189 3.06 -8.34 7.92
C VAL A 189 1.89 -8.78 7.05
N VAL A 190 1.72 -10.10 6.87
CA VAL A 190 0.56 -10.68 6.19
C VAL A 190 -0.18 -11.57 7.18
N GLY A 191 -1.44 -11.23 7.48
CA GLY A 191 -2.31 -12.05 8.30
C GLY A 191 -2.89 -13.23 7.51
N GLY A 192 -3.21 -14.33 8.20
CA GLY A 192 -3.98 -15.42 7.59
C GLY A 192 -3.27 -16.76 7.40
N PHE A 193 -2.02 -16.91 7.83
CA PHE A 193 -1.26 -18.17 7.75
C PHE A 193 -1.97 -19.36 8.41
N GLN A 194 -2.78 -19.11 9.44
CA GLN A 194 -3.54 -20.14 10.17
C GLN A 194 -5.02 -20.17 9.77
N ALA A 195 -5.39 -19.51 8.67
CA ALA A 195 -6.77 -19.48 8.23
C ALA A 195 -7.23 -20.88 7.79
N ALA A 196 -8.37 -21.31 8.33
CA ALA A 196 -8.98 -22.56 7.89
C ALA A 196 -9.40 -22.44 6.41
N PRO A 197 -9.09 -23.43 5.56
CA PRO A 197 -9.52 -23.44 4.17
C PRO A 197 -11.03 -23.25 4.02
N GLY A 198 -11.45 -22.40 3.07
CA GLY A 198 -12.87 -22.12 2.80
C GLY A 198 -13.59 -21.29 3.88
N ARG A 199 -12.90 -20.85 4.93
CA ARG A 199 -13.49 -20.01 5.97
C ARG A 199 -13.38 -18.53 5.60
N ILE A 200 -14.50 -17.83 5.71
CA ILE A 200 -14.53 -16.36 5.69
C ILE A 200 -14.22 -15.85 7.09
N MET A 201 -13.17 -15.03 7.19
CA MET A 201 -12.77 -14.38 8.44
C MET A 201 -13.61 -13.12 8.71
N GLY A 202 -13.25 -12.35 9.74
CA GLY A 202 -14.06 -11.21 10.20
C GLY A 202 -14.28 -10.13 9.14
N HIS A 203 -13.27 -9.83 8.32
CA HIS A 203 -13.42 -8.89 7.20
C HIS A 203 -14.05 -9.57 5.99
N ALA A 204 -14.95 -8.87 5.29
CA ALA A 204 -15.69 -9.42 4.14
C ALA A 204 -14.79 -9.96 3.02
N GLY A 205 -13.58 -9.40 2.87
CA GLY A 205 -12.59 -9.84 1.89
C GLY A 205 -11.65 -10.96 2.36
N ALA A 206 -11.67 -11.32 3.64
CA ALA A 206 -10.65 -12.18 4.27
C ALA A 206 -10.98 -13.67 4.10
N TRP A 207 -10.89 -14.11 2.86
CA TRP A 207 -11.01 -15.49 2.42
C TRP A 207 -10.24 -15.66 1.12
N THR A 208 -9.63 -16.82 0.90
CA THR A 208 -8.87 -17.09 -0.33
C THR A 208 -9.82 -17.65 -1.38
N GLY A 209 -9.99 -16.91 -2.48
CA GLY A 209 -10.71 -17.41 -3.64
C GLY A 209 -9.92 -18.47 -4.40
N LEU A 210 -10.62 -19.32 -5.16
CA LEU A 210 -9.96 -20.32 -5.99
C LEU A 210 -9.03 -19.64 -7.01
N GLY A 211 -7.75 -20.00 -6.99
CA GLY A 211 -6.70 -19.38 -7.80
C GLY A 211 -6.31 -17.97 -7.37
N GLU A 212 -6.61 -17.56 -6.14
CA GLU A 212 -5.94 -16.42 -5.49
C GLU A 212 -4.73 -16.93 -4.69
N GLY A 213 -3.76 -16.03 -4.46
CA GLY A 213 -2.59 -16.33 -3.64
C GLY A 213 -2.93 -16.60 -2.18
N THR A 214 -2.23 -17.57 -1.61
CA THR A 214 -2.18 -17.83 -0.16
C THR A 214 -1.49 -16.69 0.60
N ALA A 215 -1.67 -16.64 1.93
CA ALA A 215 -0.95 -15.68 2.77
C ALA A 215 0.58 -15.84 2.63
N GLU A 216 1.05 -17.08 2.47
CA GLU A 216 2.44 -17.45 2.23
C GLU A 216 2.96 -16.93 0.89
N GLU A 217 2.17 -17.04 -0.18
CA GLU A 217 2.55 -16.53 -1.50
C GLU A 217 2.62 -15.00 -1.50
N LYS A 218 1.66 -14.33 -0.85
CA LYS A 218 1.68 -12.87 -0.66
C LYS A 218 2.89 -12.40 0.15
N TYR A 219 3.21 -13.12 1.22
CA TYR A 219 4.42 -12.87 2.01
C TYR A 219 5.66 -12.95 1.12
N LYS A 220 5.81 -14.01 0.32
CA LYS A 220 6.96 -14.20 -0.59
C LYS A 220 6.99 -13.14 -1.69
N ALA A 221 5.83 -12.70 -2.18
CA ALA A 221 5.74 -11.64 -3.18
C ALA A 221 6.33 -10.33 -2.63
N LEU A 222 5.93 -9.92 -1.43
CA LEU A 222 6.46 -8.72 -0.76
C LEU A 222 7.95 -8.89 -0.37
N GLU A 223 8.33 -10.03 0.18
CA GLU A 223 9.72 -10.33 0.54
C GLU A 223 10.65 -10.27 -0.67
N SER A 224 10.24 -10.84 -1.81
CA SER A 224 11.02 -10.79 -3.06
C SER A 224 11.05 -9.41 -3.72
N ALA A 225 10.10 -8.52 -3.39
CA ALA A 225 10.19 -7.09 -3.72
C ALA A 225 11.16 -6.34 -2.78
N GLY A 226 11.69 -7.04 -1.77
CA GLY A 226 12.66 -6.60 -0.78
C GLY A 226 12.05 -5.81 0.37
N VAL A 227 10.75 -6.02 0.64
CA VAL A 227 10.08 -5.53 1.85
C VAL A 227 10.62 -6.28 3.07
N THR A 228 10.81 -5.57 4.19
CA THR A 228 11.20 -6.22 5.46
C THR A 228 9.98 -6.89 6.07
N MET A 229 9.93 -8.21 6.04
CA MET A 229 8.80 -8.94 6.57
C MET A 229 8.87 -9.09 8.10
N VAL A 230 7.71 -8.99 8.72
CA VAL A 230 7.51 -9.06 10.17
C VAL A 230 6.49 -10.17 10.45
N ASP A 231 6.81 -11.05 11.39
CA ASP A 231 5.96 -12.20 11.75
C ASP A 231 4.82 -11.84 12.72
N HIS A 232 4.94 -10.71 13.43
CA HIS A 232 3.93 -10.26 14.39
C HIS A 232 3.91 -8.72 14.52
N PRO A 233 2.73 -8.06 14.50
CA PRO A 233 2.62 -6.59 14.55
C PRO A 233 3.35 -5.92 15.73
N ALA A 234 3.43 -6.61 16.87
CA ALA A 234 4.14 -6.10 18.05
C ALA A 234 5.64 -5.84 17.81
N LYS A 235 6.24 -6.46 16.79
CA LYS A 235 7.66 -6.29 16.46
C LYS A 235 7.95 -5.11 15.53
N PHE A 236 6.93 -4.44 14.98
CA PHE A 236 7.14 -3.30 14.08
C PHE A 236 7.99 -2.21 14.72
N GLY A 237 7.84 -1.93 16.02
CA GLY A 237 8.62 -0.87 16.68
C GLY A 237 10.13 -1.07 16.55
N GLU A 238 10.63 -2.26 16.84
CA GLU A 238 12.05 -2.61 16.75
C GLU A 238 12.51 -2.67 15.29
N VAL A 239 11.72 -3.33 14.43
CA VAL A 239 12.02 -3.46 12.99
C VAL A 239 12.11 -2.10 12.32
N MET A 240 11.17 -1.19 12.57
CA MET A 240 11.19 0.14 11.96
C MET A 240 12.38 0.96 12.43
N LYS A 241 12.78 0.83 13.70
CA LYS A 241 13.97 1.51 14.23
C LYS A 241 15.23 1.06 13.50
N GLU A 242 15.37 -0.25 13.28
CA GLU A 242 16.50 -0.83 12.56
C GLU A 242 16.50 -0.42 11.08
N VAL A 243 15.36 -0.58 10.40
CA VAL A 243 15.24 -0.29 8.97
C VAL A 243 15.47 1.21 8.69
N LEU A 244 14.94 2.11 9.53
CA LEU A 244 15.21 3.54 9.43
C LEU A 244 16.71 3.84 9.59
N ALA A 245 17.37 3.25 10.60
CA ALA A 245 18.81 3.43 10.81
C ALA A 245 19.64 2.96 9.61
N ASN A 246 19.31 1.78 9.07
CA ASN A 246 20.01 1.19 7.92
C ASN A 246 19.80 1.97 6.63
N SER A 247 18.68 2.69 6.50
CA SER A 247 18.40 3.54 5.34
C SER A 247 19.13 4.89 5.35
N GLY A 248 19.99 5.16 6.35
CA GLY A 248 20.70 6.44 6.48
C GLY A 248 19.85 7.61 6.99
N ARG A 249 18.58 7.35 7.34
CA ARG A 249 17.68 8.35 7.93
C ARG A 249 18.08 8.68 9.36
N ASN A 250 17.93 9.94 9.76
CA ASN A 250 18.35 10.39 11.09
C ASN A 250 17.32 10.00 12.15
N VAL A 251 17.46 8.78 12.69
CA VAL A 251 16.57 8.22 13.72
C VAL A 251 16.41 9.17 14.92
N LYS A 252 17.47 9.85 15.37
CA LYS A 252 17.39 10.82 16.48
C LYS A 252 16.60 12.07 16.14
N LYS A 253 16.60 12.52 14.88
CA LYS A 253 15.76 13.62 14.40
C LYS A 253 14.31 13.13 14.35
N ILE A 254 14.06 11.97 13.77
CA ILE A 254 12.73 11.36 13.67
C ILE A 254 12.12 11.12 15.05
N GLU A 255 12.86 10.56 16.01
CA GLU A 255 12.43 10.35 17.39
C GLU A 255 12.08 11.69 18.08
N ARG A 256 12.88 12.75 17.84
CA ARG A 256 12.60 14.10 18.37
C ARG A 256 11.37 14.72 17.72
N SER A 257 11.26 14.64 16.41
CA SER A 257 10.08 15.10 15.66
C SER A 257 8.84 14.34 16.11
N ALA A 258 8.89 13.03 16.31
CA ALA A 258 7.77 12.24 16.83
C ALA A 258 7.44 12.57 18.29
N ALA A 259 8.45 12.88 19.11
CA ALA A 259 8.25 13.31 20.50
C ALA A 259 7.67 14.72 20.62
N GLN A 260 7.92 15.57 19.62
CA GLN A 260 7.36 16.93 19.47
C GLN A 260 6.02 16.92 18.72
N ALA A 261 5.83 15.98 17.79
CA ALA A 261 4.59 15.70 17.12
C ALA A 261 3.57 15.28 18.18
N GLN A 262 2.40 15.90 18.12
CA GLN A 262 1.45 15.93 19.23
C GLN A 262 0.81 14.57 19.57
N GLN A 263 1.21 13.47 18.92
CA GLN A 263 0.63 12.14 19.09
C GLN A 263 1.53 11.21 19.91
N ARG A 264 1.58 11.44 21.23
CA ARG A 264 2.14 10.48 22.20
C ARG A 264 1.12 9.35 22.46
N ARG A 265 1.12 8.28 21.66
CA ARG A 265 0.44 7.04 22.06
C ARG A 265 1.40 6.15 22.83
N SER A 266 1.12 5.93 24.12
CA SER A 266 1.64 4.79 24.88
C SER A 266 0.80 3.55 24.57
N TYR A 267 1.42 2.38 24.37
CA TYR A 267 0.70 1.11 24.23
C TYR A 267 -0.26 0.89 25.41
N HIS A 268 -1.55 0.69 25.12
CA HIS A 268 -2.59 0.35 26.10
C HIS A 268 -2.89 -1.13 26.02
N THR A 269 -2.19 -1.93 26.81
CA THR A 269 -2.53 -3.33 27.05
C THR A 269 -3.02 -3.47 28.50
N THR A 270 -4.20 -2.93 28.80
CA THR A 270 -4.88 -3.34 30.03
C THR A 270 -5.61 -4.64 29.75
N SER A 271 -5.15 -5.73 30.38
CA SER A 271 -5.96 -6.95 30.49
C SER A 271 -7.28 -6.58 31.15
N ARG A 272 -8.40 -6.74 30.43
CA ARG A 272 -9.73 -6.60 31.05
C ARG A 272 -9.88 -7.75 32.04
N PHE A 273 -9.97 -7.44 33.34
CA PHE A 273 -10.72 -8.32 34.22
C PHE A 273 -12.19 -8.21 33.82
N SER A 274 -12.68 -9.22 33.10
CA SER A 274 -14.10 -9.34 32.79
C SER A 274 -14.85 -9.55 34.11
N ARG A 275 -15.53 -8.52 34.61
CA ARG A 275 -16.69 -8.72 35.46
C ARG A 275 -17.75 -9.36 34.56
N ARG A 276 -18.03 -10.66 34.79
CA ARG A 276 -19.15 -11.36 34.19
C ARG A 276 -20.44 -10.65 34.58
N SER A 277 -20.91 -9.77 33.70
CA SER A 277 -22.31 -9.36 33.66
C SER A 277 -23.05 -10.48 32.94
N ASN A 278 -23.90 -11.21 33.66
CA ASN A 278 -24.91 -12.08 33.04
C ASN A 278 -26.02 -11.21 32.46
N THR A 279 -25.72 -10.45 31.42
CA THR A 279 -26.73 -9.90 30.53
C THR A 279 -26.77 -10.83 29.32
N VAL A 280 -27.86 -11.59 29.22
CA VAL A 280 -28.18 -12.36 28.01
C VAL A 280 -28.52 -11.34 26.93
N PHE A 281 -27.48 -10.82 26.28
CA PHE A 281 -27.66 -10.21 24.97
C PHE A 281 -28.05 -11.34 24.03
N SER A 282 -29.24 -11.24 23.43
CA SER A 282 -29.54 -11.94 22.18
C SER A 282 -28.51 -11.47 21.16
N GLN A 283 -27.35 -12.13 21.13
CA GLN A 283 -26.40 -11.97 20.04
C GLN A 283 -27.15 -12.36 18.77
N GLN A 284 -27.45 -11.38 17.93
CA GLN A 284 -27.85 -11.66 16.57
C GLN A 284 -26.60 -12.27 15.87
N VAL A 285 -26.46 -13.59 15.95
CA VAL A 285 -25.46 -14.33 15.20
C VAL A 285 -25.95 -14.35 13.76
N ARG A 286 -25.67 -13.29 13.01
CA ARG A 286 -25.69 -13.37 11.55
C ARG A 286 -24.40 -14.09 11.14
N SER A 287 -24.39 -15.42 11.20
CA SER A 287 -23.38 -16.18 10.49
C SER A 287 -23.64 -15.97 9.00
N LEU A 288 -22.88 -15.08 8.37
CA LEU A 288 -22.86 -14.91 6.92
C LEU A 288 -22.32 -16.18 6.21
N HIS A 289 -21.85 -17.15 7.00
CA HIS A 289 -21.37 -18.44 6.54
C HIS A 289 -22.53 -19.42 6.40
N ILE A 290 -22.83 -19.76 5.15
CA ILE A 290 -23.72 -20.87 4.79
C ILE A 290 -22.81 -22.08 4.58
N ASN A 291 -22.99 -23.13 5.40
CA ASN A 291 -22.20 -24.35 5.25
C ASN A 291 -22.63 -25.14 4.00
N ALA A 292 -21.83 -26.14 3.59
CA ALA A 292 -22.09 -26.91 2.37
C ALA A 292 -23.50 -27.54 2.33
N GLN A 293 -23.99 -28.05 3.47
CA GLN A 293 -25.31 -28.64 3.58
C GLN A 293 -26.43 -27.60 3.40
N GLN A 294 -26.29 -26.45 4.07
CA GLN A 294 -27.26 -25.35 3.94
C GLN A 294 -27.29 -24.79 2.52
N SER A 295 -26.12 -24.66 1.87
CA SER A 295 -26.03 -24.28 0.44
C SER A 295 -26.73 -25.30 -0.45
N ALA A 296 -26.55 -26.60 -0.15
CA ALA A 296 -27.19 -27.66 -0.90
C ALA A 296 -28.71 -27.63 -0.78
N ASP A 297 -29.22 -27.42 0.42
CA ASP A 297 -30.67 -27.36 0.66
C ASP A 297 -31.32 -26.11 0.05
N LEU A 298 -30.61 -24.98 0.03
CA LEU A 298 -31.05 -23.78 -0.70
C LEU A 298 -31.16 -24.06 -2.21
N LEU A 299 -30.17 -24.71 -2.81
CA LEU A 299 -30.18 -25.03 -4.25
C LEU A 299 -31.29 -26.01 -4.63
N LYS A 300 -31.60 -27.00 -3.77
CA LYS A 300 -32.74 -27.91 -3.96
C LYS A 300 -34.07 -27.15 -4.05
N SER A 301 -34.24 -26.07 -3.27
CA SER A 301 -35.46 -25.24 -3.33
C SER A 301 -35.66 -24.54 -4.69
N TYR A 302 -34.61 -24.45 -5.49
CA TYR A 302 -34.61 -23.95 -6.87
C TYR A 302 -34.56 -25.08 -7.92
N ASN A 303 -34.84 -26.33 -7.53
CA ASN A 303 -34.77 -27.52 -8.38
C ASN A 303 -33.37 -27.76 -9.00
N ILE A 304 -32.31 -27.34 -8.31
CA ILE A 304 -30.93 -27.62 -8.71
C ILE A 304 -30.46 -28.87 -7.96
N GLU A 305 -30.29 -29.97 -8.69
CA GLU A 305 -29.75 -31.23 -8.14
C GLU A 305 -28.25 -31.11 -7.90
N ILE A 306 -27.81 -31.58 -6.73
CA ILE A 306 -26.39 -31.62 -6.37
C ILE A 306 -26.00 -33.07 -6.18
N SER A 307 -25.04 -33.52 -7.00
CA SER A 307 -24.39 -34.81 -6.84
C SER A 307 -23.09 -34.65 -6.05
N PRO A 308 -22.73 -35.61 -5.18
CA PRO A 308 -21.41 -35.64 -4.58
C PRO A 308 -20.35 -35.79 -5.69
N PRO A 309 -19.12 -35.28 -5.48
CA PRO A 309 -18.04 -35.46 -6.44
C PRO A 309 -17.83 -36.95 -6.73
N PRO A 310 -17.66 -37.36 -8.00
CA PRO A 310 -17.41 -38.76 -8.33
C PRO A 310 -16.10 -39.24 -7.68
N SER A 311 -16.06 -40.50 -7.25
CA SER A 311 -14.91 -41.13 -6.56
C SER A 311 -13.64 -41.18 -7.41
N THR A 312 -13.77 -41.04 -8.72
CA THR A 312 -12.67 -40.89 -9.67
C THR A 312 -13.02 -39.72 -10.58
N THR A 313 -12.21 -38.67 -10.59
CA THR A 313 -12.37 -37.54 -11.52
C THR A 313 -11.68 -37.90 -12.83
N PRO A 314 -12.40 -38.08 -13.96
CA PRO A 314 -11.78 -38.26 -15.26
C PRO A 314 -10.83 -37.10 -15.58
N GLU A 315 -9.72 -37.37 -16.27
CA GLU A 315 -8.74 -36.35 -16.65
C GLU A 315 -9.33 -35.22 -17.54
N SER A 316 -10.49 -35.43 -18.19
CA SER A 316 -11.08 -34.52 -19.18
C SER A 316 -12.32 -33.74 -18.74
N ASN A 317 -12.56 -33.58 -17.44
CA ASN A 317 -13.68 -32.77 -16.97
C ASN A 317 -13.34 -31.28 -16.97
N HIS A 318 -14.31 -30.41 -17.26
CA HIS A 318 -14.17 -28.96 -17.11
C HIS A 318 -14.72 -28.54 -15.75
N PHE A 319 -14.11 -27.52 -15.14
CA PHE A 319 -14.64 -26.87 -13.96
C PHE A 319 -15.36 -25.59 -14.35
N LEU A 320 -16.54 -25.38 -13.78
CA LEU A 320 -17.31 -24.14 -13.87
C LEU A 320 -17.85 -23.81 -12.48
N GLY A 321 -17.70 -22.56 -12.06
CA GLY A 321 -18.19 -22.07 -10.77
C GLY A 321 -18.64 -20.63 -10.85
N ILE A 322 -19.33 -20.20 -9.80
CA ILE A 322 -19.70 -18.80 -9.59
C ILE A 322 -18.91 -18.28 -8.40
N THR A 323 -18.32 -17.11 -8.56
CA THR A 323 -17.52 -16.43 -7.53
C THR A 323 -17.73 -14.92 -7.64
N VAL A 324 -16.93 -14.13 -6.93
CA VAL A 324 -16.83 -12.69 -7.10
C VAL A 324 -15.53 -12.33 -7.80
N ASP A 325 -15.60 -11.34 -8.70
CA ASP A 325 -14.41 -10.67 -9.19
C ASP A 325 -14.18 -9.42 -8.35
N ARG A 326 -13.08 -9.43 -7.57
CA ARG A 326 -12.76 -8.33 -6.65
C ARG A 326 -12.40 -7.05 -7.39
N THR A 327 -11.79 -7.18 -8.57
CA THR A 327 -11.34 -6.06 -9.40
C THR A 327 -12.53 -5.40 -10.10
N ALA A 328 -13.39 -6.19 -10.74
CA ALA A 328 -14.60 -5.72 -11.42
C ALA A 328 -15.75 -5.40 -10.46
N ARG A 329 -15.63 -5.80 -9.18
CA ARG A 329 -16.64 -5.60 -8.12
C ARG A 329 -18.01 -6.16 -8.51
N SER A 330 -17.99 -7.30 -9.18
CA SER A 330 -19.17 -7.94 -9.74
C SER A 330 -19.14 -9.44 -9.49
N PRO A 331 -20.30 -10.11 -9.58
CA PRO A 331 -20.30 -11.55 -9.71
C PRO A 331 -19.50 -12.01 -10.93
N CYS A 332 -19.00 -13.24 -10.86
CA CYS A 332 -18.02 -13.74 -11.81
C CYS A 332 -18.23 -15.22 -12.07
N ILE A 333 -18.11 -15.61 -13.33
CA ILE A 333 -17.99 -17.02 -13.71
C ILE A 333 -16.51 -17.38 -13.66
N ILE A 334 -16.17 -18.47 -12.98
CA ILE A 334 -14.82 -19.01 -12.95
C ILE A 334 -14.81 -20.35 -13.67
N ALA A 335 -13.84 -20.58 -14.55
CA ALA A 335 -13.76 -21.82 -15.32
C ALA A 335 -12.33 -22.33 -15.44
N ALA A 336 -12.16 -23.65 -15.50
CA ALA A 336 -10.90 -24.30 -15.82
C ALA A 336 -11.11 -25.49 -16.78
N PRO A 337 -10.15 -25.77 -17.67
CA PRO A 337 -10.16 -26.95 -18.55
C PRO A 337 -9.82 -28.27 -17.81
N THR A 338 -10.01 -28.31 -16.50
CA THR A 338 -9.84 -29.48 -15.64
C THR A 338 -10.76 -29.35 -14.44
N ALA A 339 -11.25 -30.46 -13.90
CA ALA A 339 -11.94 -30.54 -12.61
C ALA A 339 -11.05 -31.14 -11.50
N LEU A 340 -9.77 -31.41 -11.79
CA LEU A 340 -8.82 -31.94 -10.82
C LEU A 340 -8.46 -30.88 -9.79
N GLU A 341 -8.85 -31.10 -8.53
CA GLU A 341 -8.73 -30.13 -7.44
C GLU A 341 -7.29 -29.61 -7.26
N SER A 342 -6.28 -30.47 -7.39
CA SER A 342 -4.87 -30.11 -7.30
C SER A 342 -4.39 -29.16 -8.41
N GLN A 343 -5.07 -29.14 -9.56
CA GLN A 343 -4.73 -28.27 -10.69
C GLN A 343 -5.56 -27.00 -10.73
N LEU A 344 -6.72 -26.96 -10.05
CA LEU A 344 -7.65 -25.83 -10.12
C LEU A 344 -7.00 -24.49 -9.76
N PRO A 345 -6.22 -24.34 -8.66
CA PRO A 345 -5.64 -23.06 -8.28
C PRO A 345 -4.82 -22.38 -9.39
N HIS A 346 -4.18 -23.17 -10.27
CA HIS A 346 -3.30 -22.66 -11.32
C HIS A 346 -3.95 -22.57 -12.70
N ARG A 347 -5.12 -23.17 -12.89
CA ARG A 347 -5.76 -23.30 -14.21
C ARG A 347 -7.09 -22.56 -14.35
N VAL A 348 -7.62 -22.02 -13.26
CA VAL A 348 -8.84 -21.24 -13.27
C VAL A 348 -8.65 -19.87 -13.93
N ARG A 349 -9.69 -19.43 -14.64
CA ARG A 349 -9.82 -18.08 -15.18
C ARG A 349 -11.16 -17.47 -14.77
N ARG A 350 -11.14 -16.16 -14.53
CA ARG A 350 -12.30 -15.36 -14.13
C ARG A 350 -12.90 -14.64 -15.33
N PHE A 351 -14.22 -14.64 -15.41
CA PHE A 351 -15.02 -13.97 -16.42
C PHE A 351 -16.08 -13.13 -15.69
N PRO A 352 -15.81 -11.82 -15.46
CA PRO A 352 -16.76 -10.93 -14.80
C PRO A 352 -18.12 -10.98 -15.50
N PHE A 353 -19.16 -11.28 -14.74
CA PHE A 353 -20.52 -11.46 -15.25
C PHE A 353 -21.53 -11.02 -14.20
N ASP A 354 -22.06 -9.81 -14.35
CA ASP A 354 -23.09 -9.32 -13.44
C ASP A 354 -24.46 -9.93 -13.78
N TYR A 355 -24.70 -11.13 -13.27
CA TYR A 355 -25.93 -11.88 -13.51
C TYR A 355 -27.20 -11.15 -13.04
N ARG A 356 -27.09 -10.09 -12.23
CA ARG A 356 -28.24 -9.24 -11.86
C ARG A 356 -28.82 -8.49 -13.06
N SER A 357 -28.02 -8.32 -14.11
CA SER A 357 -28.38 -7.63 -15.35
C SER A 357 -28.75 -8.59 -16.48
N GLY A 358 -28.54 -9.90 -16.28
CA GLY A 358 -28.60 -10.92 -17.34
C GLY A 358 -27.46 -10.81 -18.38
N PRO A 359 -27.38 -11.76 -19.32
CA PRO A 359 -26.41 -11.68 -20.41
C PRO A 359 -26.71 -10.51 -21.33
N SER A 360 -25.72 -9.63 -21.52
CA SER A 360 -25.76 -8.61 -22.58
C SER A 360 -25.86 -9.32 -23.94
N PRO A 361 -26.74 -8.90 -24.85
CA PRO A 361 -26.83 -9.46 -26.20
C PRO A 361 -25.59 -9.19 -27.07
N LYS A 362 -24.62 -8.40 -26.57
CA LYS A 362 -23.34 -8.14 -27.23
C LYS A 362 -22.20 -8.76 -26.41
N PRO A 363 -21.33 -9.59 -27.03
CA PRO A 363 -20.15 -10.12 -26.35
C PRO A 363 -19.26 -8.97 -25.90
N SER A 364 -18.91 -8.97 -24.61
CA SER A 364 -17.92 -8.04 -24.06
C SER A 364 -16.52 -8.38 -24.58
N PRO A 365 -15.68 -7.39 -24.88
CA PRO A 365 -14.28 -7.65 -25.19
C PRO A 365 -13.59 -8.36 -24.01
N PRO A 366 -12.54 -9.16 -24.25
CA PRO A 366 -11.85 -9.89 -23.19
C PRO A 366 -11.33 -8.91 -22.12
N PRO A 367 -11.41 -9.29 -20.82
CA PRO A 367 -11.18 -8.35 -19.71
C PRO A 367 -9.72 -7.94 -19.50
N TYR A 368 -8.74 -8.55 -20.19
CA TYR A 368 -7.32 -8.21 -20.06
C TYR A 368 -6.55 -8.40 -21.38
N PRO A 369 -5.56 -7.54 -21.69
CA PRO A 369 -4.65 -7.78 -22.79
C PRO A 369 -3.81 -9.03 -22.49
N THR A 370 -3.78 -9.96 -23.44
CA THR A 370 -2.76 -11.01 -23.47
C THR A 370 -1.40 -10.33 -23.54
N SER A 371 -0.50 -10.61 -22.59
CA SER A 371 0.91 -10.26 -22.74
C SER A 371 1.46 -10.97 -23.97
N ASN A 372 1.51 -10.27 -25.09
CA ASN A 372 2.42 -10.51 -26.21
C ASN A 372 2.44 -9.27 -27.11
N SER A 373 3.62 -8.65 -27.20
CA SER A 373 4.07 -7.67 -28.19
C SER A 373 3.13 -6.50 -28.50
N THR A 374 3.28 -5.39 -27.77
CA THR A 374 3.02 -4.08 -28.37
C THR A 374 4.23 -3.76 -29.26
N PRO A 375 4.08 -3.50 -30.58
CA PRO A 375 5.15 -2.90 -31.34
C PRO A 375 5.36 -1.48 -30.82
N HIS A 376 6.59 -1.13 -30.48
CA HIS A 376 6.96 0.25 -30.24
C HIS A 376 6.51 1.13 -31.41
N PRO A 377 6.02 2.37 -31.17
CA PRO A 377 5.86 3.33 -32.25
C PRO A 377 7.22 3.53 -32.93
N PRO A 378 7.30 3.56 -34.27
CA PRO A 378 8.56 3.79 -34.95
C PRO A 378 9.14 5.14 -34.51
N PRO A 379 10.47 5.25 -34.34
CA PRO A 379 11.10 6.51 -33.98
C PRO A 379 10.76 7.58 -35.03
N PRO A 380 10.67 8.86 -34.63
CA PRO A 380 10.35 9.95 -35.55
C PRO A 380 11.36 9.95 -36.71
N LYS A 381 10.82 9.90 -37.94
CA LYS A 381 11.61 9.92 -39.17
C LYS A 381 12.54 11.13 -39.17
N ARG A 382 13.85 10.88 -39.15
CA ARG A 382 14.87 11.90 -39.46
C ARG A 382 14.54 12.50 -40.83
N LYS A 383 14.41 13.82 -40.91
CA LYS A 383 14.33 14.53 -42.20
C LYS A 383 15.60 14.19 -43.01
N PRO A 384 15.49 13.83 -44.30
CA PRO A 384 16.65 13.68 -45.15
C PRO A 384 17.34 15.04 -45.33
N PRO A 385 18.68 15.05 -45.51
CA PRO A 385 19.41 16.29 -45.77
C PRO A 385 18.95 16.89 -47.12
N PRO A 386 18.84 18.22 -47.25
CA PRO A 386 18.46 18.82 -48.52
C PRO A 386 19.58 18.64 -49.55
N SER A 387 19.23 18.07 -50.68
CA SER A 387 20.01 18.08 -51.92
C SER A 387 20.00 19.49 -52.54
N SER A 388 21.19 20.08 -52.73
CA SER A 388 21.47 21.11 -53.76
C SER A 388 21.10 20.59 -55.16
N PRO A 389 20.75 21.40 -56.20
CA PRO A 389 21.30 22.71 -56.63
C PRO A 389 20.20 23.64 -57.28
N PRO A 390 20.42 24.62 -58.20
CA PRO A 390 21.63 25.31 -58.68
C PRO A 390 21.58 26.86 -58.61
N SER A 391 22.71 27.46 -58.99
CA SER A 391 23.01 28.89 -59.16
C SER A 391 22.03 29.67 -60.03
N GLY A 392 21.57 30.84 -59.55
CA GLY A 392 20.76 31.80 -60.32
C GLY A 392 20.75 33.21 -59.71
N ARG A 393 21.48 34.11 -60.38
CA ARG A 393 21.66 35.57 -60.30
C ARG A 393 20.56 36.47 -59.67
N SER A 394 21.00 37.31 -58.72
CA SER A 394 20.72 38.75 -58.44
C SER A 394 19.28 39.31 -58.39
N THR A 395 18.90 39.93 -57.24
CA THR A 395 18.67 41.40 -57.11
C THR A 395 18.37 41.82 -55.66
N VAL A 396 18.73 43.06 -55.36
CA VAL A 396 18.84 43.74 -54.04
C VAL A 396 17.50 44.22 -53.48
N LYS A 397 17.29 44.20 -52.14
CA LYS A 397 16.60 45.27 -51.37
C LYS A 397 16.79 45.19 -49.83
N LYS A 398 17.47 46.24 -49.32
CA LYS A 398 17.54 46.94 -48.00
C LYS A 398 17.03 46.33 -46.65
N LYS A 399 17.97 46.36 -45.66
CA LYS A 399 17.97 46.59 -44.17
C LYS A 399 16.69 47.11 -43.46
N PRO A 400 16.53 47.04 -42.10
CA PRO A 400 17.59 47.12 -41.05
C PRO A 400 17.48 46.20 -39.81
N SER A 401 18.56 46.21 -39.02
CA SER A 401 18.87 45.46 -37.77
C SER A 401 18.48 46.20 -36.47
N PRO A 402 18.16 45.50 -35.36
CA PRO A 402 18.18 46.04 -33.99
C PRO A 402 19.42 45.58 -33.16
N PRO A 403 19.69 46.19 -31.98
CA PRO A 403 21.05 46.45 -31.46
C PRO A 403 21.60 45.39 -30.48
N PRO A 404 22.92 45.39 -30.19
CA PRO A 404 23.54 44.53 -29.18
C PRO A 404 23.58 45.20 -27.79
N SER A 405 23.45 44.39 -26.73
CA SER A 405 23.67 44.79 -25.33
C SER A 405 25.11 44.49 -24.88
N PRO A 406 25.68 45.23 -23.90
CA PRO A 406 27.12 45.44 -23.82
C PRO A 406 27.88 44.46 -22.89
N PHE A 407 29.16 44.31 -23.22
CA PHE A 407 30.23 43.66 -22.47
C PHE A 407 30.69 44.48 -21.25
N LEU A 408 31.10 43.80 -20.18
CA LEU A 408 32.10 44.24 -19.21
C LEU A 408 33.09 43.10 -18.96
N SER A 409 34.38 43.42 -18.98
CA SER A 409 35.53 42.50 -18.89
C SER A 409 36.27 42.69 -17.54
N PRO A 410 37.40 41.99 -17.22
CA PRO A 410 37.60 41.31 -15.94
C PRO A 410 38.76 41.88 -15.09
N THR A 411 38.94 41.41 -13.85
CA THR A 411 40.25 41.53 -13.16
C THR A 411 40.46 40.57 -11.97
N THR A 412 41.59 39.85 -12.03
CA THR A 412 42.55 39.45 -10.97
C THR A 412 42.25 38.42 -9.85
N THR A 413 42.93 37.26 -9.95
CA THR A 413 43.54 36.43 -8.86
C THR A 413 44.99 36.90 -8.59
N PRO A 414 45.74 36.51 -7.51
CA PRO A 414 46.09 35.12 -7.08
C PRO A 414 46.43 34.99 -5.55
N PRO A 415 47.26 34.03 -5.00
CA PRO A 415 47.68 32.68 -5.43
C PRO A 415 47.51 31.55 -4.35
N SER A 416 47.69 30.29 -4.79
CA SER A 416 48.08 29.13 -3.97
C SER A 416 49.55 28.75 -4.25
N PRO A 417 50.30 28.10 -3.34
CA PRO A 417 51.60 27.51 -3.68
C PRO A 417 51.52 26.00 -3.98
N SER A 418 52.31 25.59 -4.97
CA SER A 418 52.56 24.24 -5.42
C SER A 418 53.81 23.63 -4.75
N THR A 419 53.90 22.30 -4.73
CA THR A 419 55.14 21.57 -5.02
C THR A 419 54.84 20.07 -5.26
N THR A 420 55.13 19.65 -6.47
CA THR A 420 55.43 18.28 -6.96
C THR A 420 56.97 18.08 -6.88
N PRO A 421 57.56 16.86 -6.95
CA PRO A 421 57.61 16.15 -8.25
C PRO A 421 57.76 14.60 -8.27
N THR A 422 57.40 14.04 -9.45
CA THR A 422 58.02 12.90 -10.18
C THR A 422 58.02 11.50 -9.55
N SER A 423 57.90 10.36 -10.26
CA SER A 423 57.81 10.00 -11.69
C SER A 423 57.57 8.47 -11.82
N SER A 424 56.87 8.06 -12.89
CA SER A 424 57.05 6.83 -13.71
C SER A 424 57.28 5.46 -13.05
N SER A 425 56.43 4.47 -13.37
CA SER A 425 56.75 3.37 -14.32
C SER A 425 55.73 2.21 -14.28
N THR A 426 55.27 1.85 -15.48
CA THR A 426 54.91 0.54 -16.03
C THR A 426 55.18 -0.70 -15.16
N THR A 427 54.19 -1.57 -14.92
CA THR A 427 54.16 -2.98 -15.44
C THR A 427 52.82 -3.69 -15.11
N GLN A 428 52.22 -4.32 -16.12
CA GLN A 428 51.36 -5.50 -15.99
C GLN A 428 52.23 -6.74 -15.63
N PRO A 429 51.71 -7.87 -15.09
CA PRO A 429 51.01 -8.84 -15.95
C PRO A 429 49.98 -9.81 -15.30
N SER A 430 49.18 -10.39 -16.20
CA SER A 430 48.79 -11.83 -16.33
C SER A 430 47.81 -12.52 -15.37
N HIS A 431 46.74 -13.04 -15.99
CA HIS A 431 45.94 -14.23 -15.64
C HIS A 431 46.77 -15.52 -15.43
N PRO A 432 46.16 -16.56 -14.83
CA PRO A 432 45.79 -17.73 -15.66
C PRO A 432 44.41 -18.34 -15.37
N GLN A 433 43.99 -19.22 -16.30
CA GLN A 433 42.68 -19.83 -16.49
C GLN A 433 42.47 -21.18 -15.74
N THR A 434 41.19 -21.57 -15.64
CA THR A 434 40.57 -22.92 -15.71
C THR A 434 40.91 -24.02 -14.70
N ALA A 435 39.85 -24.55 -14.03
CA ALA A 435 39.55 -25.99 -13.95
C ALA A 435 38.12 -26.26 -13.37
N THR A 436 37.43 -27.21 -13.99
CA THR A 436 36.23 -28.00 -13.55
C THR A 436 36.54 -29.47 -13.92
N PRO A 437 35.81 -30.52 -13.50
CA PRO A 437 34.88 -30.78 -12.38
C PRO A 437 35.32 -32.08 -11.59
N PRO A 438 34.50 -32.83 -10.80
CA PRO A 438 33.40 -33.69 -11.32
C PRO A 438 32.14 -33.79 -10.42
N SER A 439 31.18 -34.57 -10.92
CA SER A 439 29.76 -34.75 -10.57
C SER A 439 29.43 -35.90 -9.59
N THR A 440 28.14 -35.92 -9.16
CA THR A 440 27.25 -37.01 -8.62
C THR A 440 27.31 -37.44 -7.13
N PRO A 441 26.23 -38.02 -6.52
CA PRO A 441 24.80 -38.11 -6.93
C PRO A 441 23.74 -37.82 -5.82
N SER A 442 22.49 -37.64 -6.28
CA SER A 442 21.16 -38.07 -5.76
C SER A 442 21.01 -38.61 -4.32
N ALA A 443 20.09 -38.01 -3.55
CA ALA A 443 19.40 -38.66 -2.43
C ALA A 443 17.95 -38.16 -2.28
N THR A 444 17.01 -39.10 -2.33
CA THR A 444 15.57 -39.02 -2.00
C THR A 444 15.35 -38.69 -0.52
N PRO A 445 14.13 -38.26 -0.13
CA PRO A 445 13.47 -39.04 0.93
C PRO A 445 11.98 -39.29 0.69
N HIS A 446 11.58 -40.51 1.01
CA HIS A 446 10.23 -40.89 1.41
C HIS A 446 10.01 -40.51 2.87
N LEU A 447 8.97 -39.71 3.15
CA LEU A 447 7.84 -39.96 4.06
C LEU A 447 7.05 -38.67 4.29
#